data_AF-A0A930HQP2-F1
#
_entry.id   AF-A0A930HQP2-F1
#
_cell.length_a   1.000
_cell.length_b   1.000
_cell.length_c   1.000
_cell.angle_alpha   90.00
_cell.angle_beta   90.00
_cell.angle_gamma   90.00
#
_symmetry.space_group_name_H-M   'P 1'
#
loop_
_entity.id
_entity.type
_entity.pdbx_description
1 polymer ?
#
loop_
_entity_poly.entity_id
_entity_poly.type
_entity_poly.pdbx_seq_one_letter_code
_entity_poly.pdbx_strand_id
1 'polypeptide(L)'
;MTADQQAFAEYLRQTERTIEVLPAGYWEEIPSNGYGINSERRTRLHLQSRPYDYPELLETWVGTDPEKAQAAVLIRQDIEVTHRRLAQHPWRKTLLQGEVDFSDLRLGEFVLRLPSISEYREILSRQGVRVADVTPRTIRDINYALVETALCERYHLSARTGRNFIGNALNGVIHEDLAGFAYIVPHNTHDEYKHRGYVEYALRMLTTPAE
;
A
#
# COMPACT_ATOMS: atom_id res chain seq x y z
N MET A 1 18.72 0.60 -5.54
CA MET A 1 17.35 1.08 -5.82
C MET A 1 16.89 0.49 -7.14
N THR A 2 15.65 0.02 -7.22
CA THR A 2 15.01 -0.46 -8.46
C THR A 2 14.58 0.72 -9.34
N ALA A 3 14.22 0.44 -10.60
CA ALA A 3 13.68 1.45 -11.52
C ALA A 3 12.40 2.10 -10.96
N ASP A 4 11.50 1.29 -10.39
CA ASP A 4 10.25 1.78 -9.77
C ASP A 4 10.53 2.69 -8.57
N GLN A 5 11.49 2.34 -7.72
CA GLN A 5 11.92 3.19 -6.59
C GLN A 5 12.47 4.53 -7.06
N GLN A 6 13.24 4.55 -8.15
CA GLN A 6 13.78 5.79 -8.73
C GLN A 6 12.67 6.66 -9.33
N ALA A 7 11.76 6.05 -10.11
CA ALA A 7 10.63 6.76 -10.71
C ALA A 7 9.69 7.33 -9.66
N PHE A 8 9.39 6.56 -8.61
CA PHE A 8 8.57 7.03 -7.50
C PHE A 8 9.24 8.17 -6.74
N ALA A 9 10.53 8.05 -6.41
CA ALA A 9 11.27 9.13 -5.75
C ALA A 9 11.29 10.42 -6.59
N GLU A 10 11.43 10.32 -7.92
CA GLU A 10 11.34 11.47 -8.81
C GLU A 10 9.94 12.09 -8.81
N TYR A 11 8.90 11.27 -8.92
CA TYR A 11 7.51 11.72 -8.82
C TYR A 11 7.25 12.49 -7.51
N LEU A 12 7.69 11.95 -6.37
CA LEU A 12 7.55 12.59 -5.07
C LEU A 12 8.33 13.92 -4.95
N ARG A 13 9.42 14.09 -5.70
CA ARG A 13 10.19 15.35 -5.75
C ARG A 13 9.53 16.40 -6.61
N GLN A 14 8.94 15.99 -7.73
CA GLN A 14 8.34 16.89 -8.72
C GLN A 14 6.92 17.33 -8.34
N THR A 15 6.25 16.59 -7.45
CA THR A 15 4.85 16.84 -7.10
C THR A 15 4.75 17.63 -5.82
N GLU A 16 4.04 18.75 -5.88
CA GLU A 16 3.78 19.60 -4.72
C GLU A 16 2.88 18.90 -3.71
N ARG A 17 3.24 19.00 -2.42
CA ARG A 17 2.43 18.52 -1.31
C ARG A 17 1.73 19.70 -0.64
N THR A 18 0.42 19.57 -0.44
CA THR A 18 -0.34 20.52 0.37
C THR A 18 -0.50 19.98 1.78
N ILE A 19 -0.17 20.76 2.81
CA ILE A 19 -0.38 20.35 4.21
C ILE A 19 -1.83 20.66 4.60
N GLU A 20 -2.54 19.66 5.14
CA GLU A 20 -3.87 19.90 5.68
C GLU A 20 -3.82 20.55 7.07
N VAL A 21 -4.73 21.49 7.33
CA VAL A 21 -4.94 22.03 8.68
C VAL A 21 -5.68 21.01 9.51
N LEU A 22 -5.05 20.59 10.61
CA LEU A 22 -5.62 19.60 11.52
C LEU A 22 -6.31 20.29 12.70
N PRO A 23 -7.43 19.75 13.19
CA PRO A 23 -8.04 20.25 14.42
C PRO A 23 -7.13 20.00 15.63
N ALA A 24 -7.31 20.79 16.69
CA ALA A 24 -6.63 20.53 17.96
C ALA A 24 -7.02 19.14 18.51
N GLY A 25 -6.07 18.40 19.06
CA GLY A 25 -6.33 17.06 19.61
C GLY A 25 -6.31 15.92 18.57
N TYR A 26 -6.09 16.24 17.28
CA TYR A 26 -6.14 15.24 16.20
C TYR A 26 -5.17 14.07 16.42
N TRP A 27 -3.97 14.36 16.90
CA TRP A 27 -2.89 13.37 17.05
C TRP A 27 -3.06 12.47 18.26
N GLU A 28 -3.75 12.99 19.28
CA GLU A 28 -4.05 12.35 20.56
C GLU A 28 -5.28 11.45 20.48
N GLU A 29 -6.15 11.68 19.50
CA GLU A 29 -7.34 10.87 19.30
C GLU A 29 -6.96 9.42 18.92
N ILE A 30 -7.68 8.47 19.53
CA ILE A 30 -7.60 7.04 19.22
C ILE A 30 -8.61 6.78 18.11
N PRO A 31 -8.18 6.50 16.87
CA PRO A 31 -9.11 6.22 15.80
C PRO A 31 -9.85 4.92 16.10
N SER A 32 -11.17 4.94 15.87
CA SER A 32 -12.01 3.75 15.90
C SER A 32 -12.96 3.79 14.71
N ASN A 33 -12.91 2.76 13.86
CA ASN A 33 -14.05 2.42 13.03
C ASN A 33 -14.61 1.09 13.58
N GLY A 34 -15.92 0.85 13.49
CA GLY A 34 -16.62 -0.24 14.18
C GLY A 34 -16.21 -1.68 13.83
N TYR A 35 -15.06 -1.88 13.16
CA TYR A 35 -14.49 -3.15 12.74
C TYR A 35 -13.40 -3.70 13.69
N GLY A 36 -13.16 -3.05 14.83
CA GLY A 36 -12.12 -3.47 15.78
C GLY A 36 -10.70 -3.10 15.36
N ILE A 37 -10.56 -2.25 14.34
CA ILE A 37 -9.29 -1.67 13.92
C ILE A 37 -8.71 -0.86 15.08
N ASN A 38 -7.42 -1.08 15.39
CA ASN A 38 -6.71 -0.45 16.52
C ASN A 38 -7.21 -0.88 17.92
N SER A 39 -7.43 -2.19 18.11
CA SER A 39 -7.77 -2.77 19.42
C SER A 39 -6.76 -2.45 20.53
N GLU A 40 -5.51 -2.18 20.19
CA GLU A 40 -4.49 -1.75 21.14
C GLU A 40 -4.69 -0.31 21.66
N ARG A 41 -5.69 0.42 21.14
CA ARG A 41 -6.02 1.79 21.55
C ARG A 41 -4.87 2.78 21.35
N ARG A 42 -4.08 2.60 20.29
CA ARG A 42 -2.99 3.52 19.94
C ARG A 42 -3.57 4.84 19.43
N THR A 43 -2.92 5.95 19.75
CA THR A 43 -3.30 7.25 19.18
C THR A 43 -2.86 7.35 17.71
N ARG A 44 -3.42 8.27 16.93
CA ARG A 44 -2.96 8.51 15.55
C ARG A 44 -1.45 8.76 15.48
N LEU A 45 -0.92 9.53 16.42
CA LEU A 45 0.52 9.79 16.52
C LEU A 45 1.32 8.48 16.64
N HIS A 46 0.89 7.55 17.48
CA HIS A 46 1.57 6.25 17.62
C HIS A 46 1.51 5.45 16.32
N LEU A 47 0.33 5.37 15.71
CA LEU A 47 0.12 4.58 14.48
C LEU A 47 0.97 5.08 13.31
N GLN A 48 1.21 6.39 13.24
CA GLN A 48 1.95 7.01 12.14
C GLN A 48 3.44 7.18 12.43
N SER A 49 3.84 7.21 13.70
CA SER A 49 5.27 7.25 14.06
C SER A 49 5.89 5.85 14.03
N ARG A 50 5.10 4.82 14.38
CA ARG A 50 5.53 3.42 14.42
C ARG A 50 4.49 2.51 13.75
N PRO A 51 4.26 2.66 12.44
CA PRO A 51 3.39 1.76 11.69
C PRO A 51 3.95 0.34 11.67
N TYR A 52 3.10 -0.67 11.49
CA TYR A 52 3.51 -2.09 11.47
C TYR A 52 4.16 -2.62 12.76
N ASP A 53 4.17 -1.85 13.84
CA ASP A 53 4.69 -2.28 15.14
C ASP A 53 3.64 -3.17 15.83
N TYR A 54 3.55 -4.41 15.33
CA TYR A 54 2.65 -5.49 15.74
C TYR A 54 3.44 -6.81 15.78
N PRO A 55 4.44 -6.97 16.66
CA PRO A 55 5.28 -8.15 16.70
C PRO A 55 4.47 -9.46 16.82
N GLU A 56 3.39 -9.43 17.58
CA GLU A 56 2.48 -10.56 17.78
C GLU A 56 1.79 -11.02 16.49
N LEU A 57 1.45 -10.12 15.56
CA LEU A 57 0.85 -10.48 14.28
C LEU A 57 1.85 -11.22 13.41
N LEU A 58 3.07 -10.71 13.32
CA LEU A 58 4.13 -11.35 12.56
C LEU A 58 4.49 -12.72 13.16
N GLU A 59 4.63 -12.81 14.49
CA GLU A 59 4.92 -14.07 15.18
C GLU A 59 3.81 -15.11 15.00
N THR A 60 2.54 -14.69 15.11
CA THR A 60 1.38 -15.55 14.87
C THR A 60 1.34 -16.03 13.42
N TRP A 61 1.61 -15.14 12.47
CA TRP A 61 1.65 -15.50 11.05
C TRP A 61 2.76 -16.52 10.75
N VAL A 62 3.95 -16.34 11.33
CA VAL A 62 5.10 -17.27 11.20
C VAL A 62 4.74 -18.66 11.73
N GLY A 63 4.24 -18.75 12.96
CA GLY A 63 3.95 -20.03 13.62
C GLY A 63 5.16 -20.97 13.58
N THR A 64 4.98 -22.17 13.04
CA THR A 64 6.05 -23.17 12.87
C THR A 64 6.52 -23.32 11.41
N ASP A 65 6.13 -22.42 10.52
CA ASP A 65 6.43 -22.51 9.09
C ASP A 65 7.82 -21.93 8.79
N PRO A 66 8.80 -22.73 8.32
CA PRO A 66 10.17 -22.28 8.09
C PRO A 66 10.27 -21.25 6.95
N GLU A 67 9.40 -21.34 5.94
CA GLU A 67 9.37 -20.39 4.83
C GLU A 67 8.96 -19.00 5.34
N LYS A 68 7.94 -18.96 6.19
CA LYS A 68 7.51 -17.72 6.85
C LYS A 68 8.53 -17.19 7.84
N ALA A 69 9.23 -18.08 8.56
CA ALA A 69 10.29 -17.66 9.48
C ALA A 69 11.42 -16.93 8.73
N GLN A 70 11.81 -17.41 7.54
CA GLN A 70 12.78 -16.72 6.69
C GLN A 70 12.23 -15.37 6.19
N ALA A 71 11.00 -15.35 5.69
CA ALA A 71 10.36 -14.11 5.23
C ALA A 71 10.23 -13.06 6.35
N ALA A 72 9.94 -13.48 7.58
CA ALA A 72 9.79 -12.59 8.73
C ALA A 72 11.08 -11.81 9.05
N VAL A 73 12.26 -12.37 8.77
CA VAL A 73 13.53 -11.64 8.90
C VAL A 73 13.56 -10.44 7.94
N LEU A 74 13.20 -10.66 6.68
CA LEU A 74 13.18 -9.61 5.65
C LEU A 74 12.07 -8.58 5.92
N ILE A 75 10.90 -9.05 6.36
CA ILE A 75 9.78 -8.18 6.75
C ILE A 75 10.19 -7.26 7.91
N ARG A 76 10.86 -7.77 8.95
CA ARG A 76 11.35 -6.94 10.06
C ARG A 76 12.32 -5.86 9.59
N GLN A 77 13.21 -6.19 8.66
CA GLN A 77 14.12 -5.20 8.05
C GLN A 77 13.35 -4.09 7.32
N ASP A 78 12.31 -4.44 6.57
CA ASP A 78 11.48 -3.45 5.89
C ASP A 78 10.68 -2.58 6.88
N ILE A 79 10.17 -3.15 7.98
CA ILE A 79 9.52 -2.39 9.06
C ILE A 79 10.50 -1.39 9.69
N GLU A 80 11.73 -1.82 9.99
CA GLU A 80 12.77 -0.94 10.54
C GLU A 80 13.14 0.20 9.57
N VAL A 81 13.18 -0.06 8.27
CA VAL A 81 13.38 0.97 7.25
C VAL A 81 12.25 2.00 7.29
N THR A 82 10.99 1.55 7.38
CA THR A 82 9.85 2.46 7.53
C THR A 82 9.98 3.31 8.80
N HIS A 83 10.28 2.71 9.95
CA HIS A 83 10.44 3.44 11.21
C HIS A 83 11.57 4.46 11.14
N ARG A 84 12.69 4.11 10.53
CA ARG A 84 13.83 5.03 10.34
C ARG A 84 13.45 6.21 9.46
N ARG A 85 12.71 5.97 8.37
CA ARG A 85 12.19 7.03 7.51
C ARG A 85 11.33 8.00 8.31
N LEU A 86 10.41 7.48 9.11
CA LEU A 86 9.47 8.29 9.90
C LEU A 86 10.13 9.02 11.08
N ALA A 87 11.22 8.48 11.62
CA ALA A 87 12.02 9.18 12.62
C ALA A 87 12.76 10.40 12.04
N GLN A 88 13.21 10.31 10.78
CA GLN A 88 13.90 11.41 10.08
C GLN A 88 12.91 12.40 9.46
N HIS A 89 11.81 11.87 8.93
CA HIS A 89 10.76 12.59 8.22
C HIS A 89 9.41 12.12 8.76
N PRO A 90 8.95 12.67 9.91
CA PRO A 90 7.66 12.32 10.46
C PRO A 90 6.55 12.60 9.45
N TRP A 91 5.70 11.60 9.23
CA TRP A 91 4.57 11.74 8.33
C TRP A 91 3.67 12.89 8.79
N ARG A 92 3.14 13.62 7.81
CA ARG A 92 2.15 14.67 8.02
C ARG A 92 0.98 14.39 7.11
N LYS A 93 -0.22 14.74 7.56
CA LYS A 93 -1.40 14.72 6.70
C LYS A 93 -1.22 15.76 5.59
N THR A 94 -0.75 15.27 4.46
CA THR A 94 -0.50 16.05 3.26
C THR A 94 -1.33 15.47 2.13
N LEU A 95 -1.61 16.30 1.14
CA LEU A 95 -2.25 15.90 -0.10
C LEU A 95 -1.20 15.88 -1.21
N LEU A 96 -1.17 14.78 -1.95
CA LEU A 96 -0.44 14.60 -3.19
C LEU A 96 -1.47 14.47 -4.31
N GLN A 97 -1.48 15.41 -5.24
CA GLN A 97 -2.51 15.48 -6.30
C GLN A 97 -3.97 15.52 -5.77
N GLY A 98 -4.17 16.13 -4.60
CA GLY A 98 -5.50 16.25 -3.98
C GLY A 98 -5.96 15.04 -3.16
N GLU A 99 -5.15 14.00 -3.07
CA GLU A 99 -5.40 12.77 -2.32
C GLU A 99 -4.42 12.63 -1.15
N VAL A 100 -4.78 11.96 -0.06
CA VAL A 100 -3.90 11.83 1.11
C VAL A 100 -2.59 11.12 0.75
N ASP A 101 -1.46 11.78 0.98
CA ASP A 101 -0.17 11.20 0.71
C ASP A 101 0.19 10.18 1.78
N PHE A 102 0.31 8.90 1.43
CA PHE A 102 0.80 7.86 2.33
C PHE A 102 2.26 7.46 2.08
N SER A 103 2.99 8.17 1.20
CA SER A 103 4.28 7.73 0.70
C SER A 103 5.29 7.42 1.80
N ASP A 104 5.32 8.19 2.89
CA ASP A 104 6.27 7.96 3.98
C ASP A 104 5.89 6.78 4.88
N LEU A 105 4.60 6.43 4.95
CA LEU A 105 4.08 5.30 5.73
C LEU A 105 4.27 3.95 5.04
N ARG A 106 4.83 3.93 3.82
CA ARG A 106 5.02 2.70 3.04
C ARG A 106 5.96 1.69 3.74
N LEU A 107 5.67 0.40 3.59
CA LEU A 107 6.51 -0.70 4.08
C LEU A 107 7.86 -0.76 3.36
N GLY A 108 8.96 -0.65 4.11
CA GLY A 108 10.32 -0.67 3.56
C GLY A 108 10.48 0.25 2.36
N GLU A 109 11.32 -0.12 1.42
CA GLU A 109 11.40 0.56 0.11
C GLU A 109 10.48 -0.07 -0.94
N PHE A 110 9.44 -0.82 -0.52
CA PHE A 110 8.54 -1.46 -1.48
C PHE A 110 7.67 -0.42 -2.17
N VAL A 111 7.78 -0.40 -3.50
CA VAL A 111 6.91 0.31 -4.42
C VAL A 111 6.92 -0.44 -5.73
N LEU A 112 5.75 -0.55 -6.34
CA LEU A 112 5.54 -1.19 -7.63
C LEU A 112 4.87 -0.20 -8.57
N ARG A 113 5.40 -0.06 -9.79
CA ARG A 113 4.69 0.69 -10.82
C ARG A 113 3.54 -0.17 -11.36
N LEU A 114 2.33 0.38 -11.35
CA LEU A 114 1.16 -0.27 -11.90
C LEU A 114 1.19 -0.22 -13.43
N PRO A 115 0.52 -1.18 -14.11
CA PRO A 115 0.49 -1.23 -15.56
C PRO A 115 0.02 0.09 -16.21
N SER A 116 0.63 0.44 -17.32
CA SER A 116 0.08 1.42 -18.25
C SER A 116 -1.25 0.91 -18.84
N ILE A 117 -2.04 1.81 -19.41
CA ILE A 117 -3.32 1.46 -20.06
C ILE A 117 -3.12 0.43 -21.19
N SER A 118 -2.02 0.52 -21.94
CA SER A 118 -1.64 -0.50 -22.93
C SER A 118 -1.36 -1.85 -22.29
N GLU A 119 -0.59 -1.89 -21.21
CA GLU A 119 -0.26 -3.14 -20.51
C GLU A 119 -1.51 -3.77 -19.86
N TYR A 120 -2.44 -2.96 -19.32
CA TYR A 120 -3.74 -3.45 -18.88
C TYR A 120 -4.51 -4.13 -20.01
N ARG A 121 -4.56 -3.53 -21.21
CA ARG A 121 -5.24 -4.15 -22.36
C ARG A 121 -4.60 -5.50 -22.74
N GLU A 122 -3.27 -5.60 -22.67
CA GLU A 122 -2.58 -6.87 -22.91
C GLU A 122 -2.90 -7.93 -21.84
N ILE A 123 -2.88 -7.55 -20.56
CA ILE A 123 -3.22 -8.44 -19.45
C ILE A 123 -4.66 -8.95 -19.60
N LEU A 124 -5.61 -8.04 -19.84
CA LEU A 124 -7.03 -8.38 -20.03
C LEU A 124 -7.23 -9.30 -21.24
N SER A 125 -6.56 -9.02 -22.35
CA SER A 125 -6.59 -9.86 -23.55
C SER A 125 -6.10 -11.28 -23.28
N ARG A 126 -4.97 -11.44 -22.55
CA ARG A 126 -4.45 -12.75 -22.14
C ARG A 126 -5.39 -13.49 -21.18
N GLN A 127 -6.16 -12.76 -20.38
CA GLN A 127 -7.20 -13.32 -19.50
C GLN A 127 -8.53 -13.59 -20.22
N GLY A 128 -8.65 -13.26 -21.52
CA GLY A 128 -9.89 -13.40 -22.28
C GLY A 128 -11.00 -12.43 -21.87
N VAL A 129 -10.66 -11.34 -21.16
CA VAL A 129 -11.61 -10.32 -20.70
C VAL A 129 -11.75 -9.23 -21.75
N ARG A 130 -12.97 -8.97 -22.22
CA ARG A 130 -13.23 -7.86 -23.14
C ARG A 130 -13.26 -6.56 -22.37
N VAL A 131 -12.80 -5.48 -22.99
CA VAL A 131 -12.79 -4.12 -22.39
C VAL A 131 -14.18 -3.70 -21.90
N ALA A 132 -15.24 -4.06 -22.63
CA ALA A 132 -16.63 -3.75 -22.25
C ALA A 132 -17.10 -4.43 -20.96
N ASP A 133 -16.43 -5.51 -20.54
CA ASP A 133 -16.76 -6.29 -19.33
C ASP A 133 -15.85 -5.90 -18.14
N VAL A 134 -14.94 -4.94 -18.32
CA VAL A 134 -14.01 -4.49 -17.27
C VAL A 134 -14.78 -3.72 -16.20
N THR A 135 -14.54 -4.07 -14.95
CA THR A 135 -15.10 -3.41 -13.78
C THR A 135 -13.99 -2.85 -12.89
N PRO A 136 -14.30 -1.97 -11.91
CA PRO A 136 -13.32 -1.58 -10.90
C PRO A 136 -12.68 -2.77 -10.17
N ARG A 137 -13.47 -3.84 -9.96
CA ARG A 137 -12.98 -5.07 -9.33
C ARG A 137 -11.95 -5.78 -10.21
N THR A 138 -12.19 -5.86 -11.51
CA THR A 138 -11.25 -6.47 -12.47
C THR A 138 -9.86 -5.83 -12.39
N ILE A 139 -9.81 -4.49 -12.36
CA ILE A 139 -8.54 -3.74 -12.27
C ILE A 139 -7.87 -3.96 -10.92
N ARG A 140 -8.65 -3.90 -9.82
CA ARG A 140 -8.12 -4.14 -8.48
C ARG A 140 -7.54 -5.54 -8.33
N ASP A 141 -8.23 -6.56 -8.85
CA ASP A 141 -7.77 -7.95 -8.81
C ASP A 141 -6.43 -8.11 -9.56
N ILE A 142 -6.26 -7.44 -10.71
CA ILE A 142 -4.97 -7.39 -11.44
C ILE A 142 -3.89 -6.73 -10.58
N ASN A 143 -4.16 -5.55 -10.03
CA ASN A 143 -3.17 -4.79 -9.26
C ASN A 143 -2.74 -5.54 -8.00
N TYR A 144 -3.70 -6.15 -7.31
CA TYR A 144 -3.45 -6.91 -6.10
C TYR A 144 -2.62 -8.16 -6.41
N ALA A 145 -2.94 -8.88 -7.50
CA ALA A 145 -2.15 -10.03 -7.92
C ALA A 145 -0.70 -9.67 -8.28
N LEU A 146 -0.47 -8.52 -8.92
CA LEU A 146 0.87 -8.01 -9.24
C LEU A 146 1.66 -7.66 -7.97
N VAL A 147 1.05 -6.92 -7.05
CA VAL A 147 1.66 -6.53 -5.77
C VAL A 147 1.97 -7.76 -4.91
N GLU A 148 1.02 -8.69 -4.79
CA GLU A 148 1.21 -9.94 -4.04
C GLU A 148 2.34 -10.77 -4.63
N THR A 149 2.42 -10.88 -5.96
CA THR A 149 3.50 -11.61 -6.63
C THR A 149 4.86 -10.95 -6.37
N ALA A 150 4.96 -9.63 -6.52
CA ALA A 150 6.20 -8.89 -6.27
C ALA A 150 6.67 -9.01 -4.80
N LEU A 151 5.75 -9.01 -3.84
CA LEU A 151 6.08 -9.21 -2.42
C LEU A 151 6.46 -10.66 -2.11
N CYS A 152 5.79 -11.62 -2.74
CA CYS A 152 6.16 -13.03 -2.62
C CYS A 152 7.60 -13.26 -3.12
N GLU A 153 7.95 -12.72 -4.28
CA GLU A 153 9.31 -12.78 -4.81
C GLU A 153 10.33 -12.10 -3.88
N ARG A 154 10.01 -10.89 -3.39
CA ARG A 154 10.84 -10.12 -2.46
C ARG A 154 11.14 -10.88 -1.17
N TYR A 155 10.16 -11.60 -0.63
CA TYR A 155 10.28 -12.31 0.63
C TYR A 155 10.52 -13.81 0.48
N HIS A 156 10.76 -14.28 -0.75
CA HIS A 156 10.96 -15.69 -1.08
C HIS A 156 9.82 -16.61 -0.60
N LEU A 157 8.59 -16.10 -0.69
CA LEU A 157 7.37 -16.83 -0.39
C LEU A 157 6.81 -17.44 -1.67
N SER A 158 6.30 -18.65 -1.56
CA SER A 158 5.42 -19.27 -2.53
C SER A 158 4.08 -18.55 -2.54
N ALA A 159 3.39 -18.54 -3.69
CA ALA A 159 2.08 -17.91 -3.83
C ALA A 159 1.07 -18.44 -2.79
N ARG A 160 1.18 -19.71 -2.40
CA ARG A 160 0.34 -20.32 -1.36
C ARG A 160 0.60 -19.71 0.02
N THR A 161 1.87 -19.56 0.40
CA THR A 161 2.28 -19.08 1.73
C THR A 161 2.15 -17.56 1.85
N GLY A 162 2.42 -16.82 0.78
CA GLY A 162 2.31 -15.36 0.73
C GLY A 162 0.88 -14.85 0.65
N ARG A 163 -0.11 -15.69 0.35
CA ARG A 163 -1.52 -15.27 0.32
C ARG A 163 -1.93 -14.63 1.65
N ASN A 164 -2.54 -13.44 1.57
CA ASN A 164 -3.04 -12.66 2.72
C ASN A 164 -1.97 -12.24 3.74
N PHE A 165 -0.66 -12.39 3.48
CA PHE A 165 0.36 -12.03 4.48
C PHE A 165 0.33 -10.53 4.81
N ILE A 166 -0.03 -9.68 3.83
CA ILE A 166 -0.16 -8.23 4.01
C ILE A 166 -1.11 -7.91 5.18
N GLY A 167 -2.29 -8.53 5.22
CA GLY A 167 -3.23 -8.35 6.33
C GLY A 167 -2.75 -9.06 7.60
N ASN A 168 -2.38 -10.34 7.47
CA ASN A 168 -2.15 -11.22 8.63
C ASN A 168 -0.87 -10.92 9.41
N ALA A 169 0.20 -10.50 8.73
CA ALA A 169 1.50 -10.28 9.34
C ALA A 169 1.78 -8.80 9.64
N LEU A 170 1.16 -7.88 8.91
CA LEU A 170 1.47 -6.46 8.97
C LEU A 170 0.31 -5.59 9.43
N ASN A 171 -0.93 -6.10 9.45
CA ASN A 171 -2.13 -5.25 9.46
C ASN A 171 -2.04 -4.17 8.36
N GLY A 172 -1.58 -4.58 7.17
CA GLY A 172 -1.35 -3.71 6.02
C GLY A 172 -2.49 -3.77 5.00
N VAL A 173 -2.44 -2.84 4.05
CA VAL A 173 -3.30 -2.82 2.86
C VAL A 173 -2.52 -2.29 1.67
N ILE A 174 -2.92 -2.71 0.47
CA ILE A 174 -2.37 -2.21 -0.78
C ILE A 174 -2.99 -0.85 -1.05
N HIS A 175 -2.15 0.16 -1.11
CA HIS A 175 -2.51 1.51 -1.49
C HIS A 175 -2.06 1.78 -2.93
N GLU A 176 -2.92 2.41 -3.71
CA GLU A 176 -2.72 2.74 -5.13
C GLU A 176 -2.82 4.26 -5.27
N ASP A 177 -1.72 4.92 -5.62
CA ASP A 177 -1.70 6.37 -5.80
C ASP A 177 -2.09 6.76 -7.24
N LEU A 178 -2.53 8.02 -7.42
CA LEU A 178 -3.02 8.52 -8.71
C LEU A 178 -1.95 8.51 -9.83
N ALA A 179 -0.66 8.58 -9.49
CA ALA A 179 0.41 8.47 -10.47
C ALA A 179 0.67 7.03 -10.94
N GLY A 180 -0.05 6.04 -10.39
CA GLY A 180 0.04 4.65 -10.79
C GLY A 180 1.19 3.92 -10.15
N PHE A 181 1.49 4.20 -8.88
CA PHE A 181 2.29 3.32 -8.04
C PHE A 181 1.42 2.64 -6.99
N ALA A 182 1.83 1.43 -6.62
CA ALA A 182 1.26 0.70 -5.51
C ALA A 182 2.32 0.42 -4.45
N TYR A 183 1.93 0.53 -3.19
CA TYR A 183 2.77 0.21 -2.05
C TYR A 183 1.92 -0.22 -0.86
N ILE A 184 2.54 -0.83 0.14
CA ILE A 184 1.84 -1.30 1.34
C ILE A 184 1.82 -0.17 2.37
N VAL A 185 0.64 0.13 2.90
CA VAL A 185 0.42 1.11 3.98
C VAL A 185 -0.29 0.43 5.16
N PRO A 186 -0.25 1.00 6.38
CA PRO A 186 -0.98 0.48 7.53
C PRO A 186 -2.49 0.58 7.31
N HIS A 187 -3.21 -0.51 7.54
CA HIS A 187 -4.65 -0.57 7.31
C HIS A 187 -5.42 0.40 8.23
N ASN A 188 -4.95 0.52 9.47
CA ASN A 188 -5.56 1.35 10.50
C ASN A 188 -5.58 2.85 10.17
N THR A 189 -4.64 3.33 9.34
CA THR A 189 -4.65 4.71 8.86
C THR A 189 -5.28 4.83 7.48
N HIS A 190 -5.22 3.78 6.66
CA HIS A 190 -5.74 3.80 5.29
C HIS A 190 -7.26 4.03 5.21
N ASP A 191 -8.04 3.31 6.02
CA ASP A 191 -9.51 3.39 5.96
C ASP A 191 -10.07 4.75 6.42
N GLU A 192 -9.32 5.49 7.23
CA GLU A 192 -9.69 6.84 7.65
C GLU A 192 -9.65 7.85 6.49
N TYR A 193 -8.79 7.60 5.51
CA TYR A 193 -8.55 8.50 4.40
C TYR A 193 -8.98 7.81 3.10
N LYS A 194 -10.23 8.06 2.70
CA LYS A 194 -10.76 7.52 1.45
C LYS A 194 -9.96 8.08 0.28
N HIS A 195 -9.35 7.17 -0.47
CA HIS A 195 -8.78 7.50 -1.75
C HIS A 195 -9.82 7.45 -2.85
N ARG A 196 -9.85 8.50 -3.68
CA ARG A 196 -10.45 8.40 -5.00
C ARG A 196 -9.34 8.08 -5.99
N GLY A 197 -9.57 7.09 -6.83
CA GLY A 197 -9.40 7.44 -8.24
C GLY A 197 -8.24 6.84 -9.05
N TYR A 198 -7.39 5.91 -8.59
CA TYR A 198 -6.53 5.21 -9.57
C TYR A 198 -7.31 4.16 -10.38
N VAL A 199 -8.01 3.26 -9.69
CA VAL A 199 -8.87 2.24 -10.33
C VAL A 199 -9.94 2.88 -11.21
N GLU A 200 -10.56 3.97 -10.75
CA GLU A 200 -11.56 4.70 -11.53
C GLU A 200 -10.94 5.40 -12.75
N TYR A 201 -9.75 6.00 -12.58
CA TYR A 201 -8.97 6.56 -13.69
C TYR A 201 -8.67 5.48 -14.74
N ALA A 202 -8.09 4.35 -14.34
CA ALA A 202 -7.75 3.25 -15.24
C ALA A 202 -9.00 2.72 -15.95
N LEU A 203 -10.11 2.53 -15.24
CA LEU A 203 -11.38 2.10 -15.83
C LEU A 203 -11.85 3.08 -16.90
N ARG A 204 -11.86 4.38 -16.59
CA ARG A 204 -12.25 5.42 -17.55
C ARG A 204 -11.36 5.38 -18.79
N MET A 205 -10.04 5.30 -18.61
CA MET A 205 -9.09 5.29 -19.73
C MET A 205 -9.16 4.01 -20.57
N LEU A 206 -9.52 2.87 -19.96
CA LEU A 206 -9.72 1.61 -20.68
C LEU A 206 -11.01 1.63 -21.50
N THR A 207 -12.09 2.20 -20.96
CA THR A 207 -13.44 2.17 -21.54
C THR A 207 -13.76 3.35 -22.46
N THR A 208 -12.97 4.43 -22.42
CA THR A 208 -13.08 5.53 -23.36
C THR A 208 -12.50 5.10 -24.71
N PRO A 209 -13.23 5.26 -25.85
CA PRO A 209 -12.67 5.01 -27.17
C PRO A 209 -11.40 5.84 -27.39
N ALA A 210 -10.37 5.25 -27.98
CA ALA A 210 -9.26 6.05 -28.47
C ALA A 210 -9.78 6.99 -29.57
N GLU A 211 -9.53 8.29 -29.44
CA GLU A 211 -9.76 9.27 -30.52
C GLU A 211 -8.87 8.97 -31.74
#